data_AF-A0A534BLA4-F1
#
_entry.id   AF-A0A534BLA4-F1
#
_cell.length_a   1.000
_cell.length_b   1.000
_cell.length_c   1.000
_cell.angle_alpha   90.00
_cell.angle_beta   90.00
_cell.angle_gamma   90.00
#
_symmetry.space_group_name_H-M   'P 1'
#
loop_
_entity.id
_entity.type
_entity.pdbx_description
1 polymer ?
#
loop_
_entity_poly.entity_id
_entity_poly.type
_entity_poly.pdbx_seq_one_letter_code
_entity_poly.pdbx_strand_id
1 'polypeptide(L)'
;MRLTLLGLSVAALVAGCASTPPEADPVQLKLNDLDARLTRIERIVANQVEVAQRLDEVQSAVRQLRGRLEELEHGNEALARQQRDLYADLDKRLAAASGAAGGAATGSATGETAAQGGATTPGETPGAAAGNAPSSVEQAVYTQAFDALKAGSYSVAITGFKDFLGTYPASPLAENAQYWLGEAYYVNHDYEAAAGAFRAVLKKWPDSRKAPD
;
A
#
# COMPACT_ATOMS: atom_id res chain seq x y z
N MET A 1 -56.45 -76.57 10.09
CA MET A 1 -57.79 -76.07 10.44
C MET A 1 -57.61 -74.63 10.89
N ARG A 2 -57.84 -73.57 10.11
CA ARG A 2 -59.09 -73.10 9.48
C ARG A 2 -60.29 -73.14 10.43
N LEU A 3 -60.58 -72.03 11.10
CA LEU A 3 -61.93 -71.45 11.10
C LEU A 3 -61.91 -69.94 11.37
N THR A 4 -62.78 -69.27 10.65
CA THR A 4 -62.91 -67.83 10.38
C THR A 4 -64.02 -67.18 11.22
N LEU A 5 -63.76 -65.97 11.72
CA LEU A 5 -64.54 -64.72 11.51
C LEU A 5 -66.06 -64.67 11.84
N LEU A 6 -66.41 -63.90 12.89
CA LEU A 6 -67.64 -63.09 13.10
C LEU A 6 -67.38 -62.29 14.40
N GLY A 7 -67.33 -60.96 14.53
CA GLY A 7 -68.14 -59.92 13.93
C GLY A 7 -69.09 -59.34 14.99
N LEU A 8 -68.63 -58.44 15.88
CA LEU A 8 -69.52 -57.47 16.56
C LEU A 8 -68.74 -56.27 17.12
N SER A 9 -68.96 -55.13 16.48
CA SER A 9 -68.57 -53.79 16.93
C SER A 9 -69.31 -53.41 18.21
N VAL A 10 -68.58 -53.00 19.25
CA VAL A 10 -69.11 -52.10 20.28
C VAL A 10 -68.08 -51.01 20.54
N ALA A 11 -68.36 -49.83 19.99
CA ALA A 11 -67.77 -48.58 20.43
C ALA A 11 -68.33 -48.23 21.80
N ALA A 12 -67.45 -48.08 22.79
CA ALA A 12 -67.78 -47.44 24.06
C ALA A 12 -66.72 -46.37 24.34
N LEU A 13 -67.03 -45.15 23.87
CA LEU A 13 -66.48 -43.91 24.41
C LEU A 13 -66.69 -43.91 25.93
N VAL A 14 -65.62 -43.80 26.72
CA VAL A 14 -65.72 -43.34 28.10
C VAL A 14 -64.60 -42.33 28.39
N ALA A 15 -65.06 -41.11 28.68
CA ALA A 15 -64.43 -40.05 29.45
C ALA A 15 -63.10 -39.48 28.93
N GLY A 16 -63.22 -38.44 28.10
CA GLY A 16 -62.21 -37.39 28.06
C GLY A 16 -62.12 -36.73 29.44
N CYS A 17 -60.93 -36.73 30.03
CA CYS A 17 -60.58 -35.81 31.10
C CYS A 17 -60.69 -34.39 30.51
N ALA A 18 -61.74 -33.66 30.87
CA ALA A 18 -61.75 -32.21 30.71
C ALA A 18 -60.71 -31.63 31.68
N SER A 19 -59.46 -31.55 31.24
CA SER A 19 -58.44 -30.74 31.88
C SER A 19 -58.75 -29.27 31.57
N THR A 20 -59.69 -28.67 32.30
CA THR A 20 -59.80 -27.21 32.32
C THR A 20 -58.51 -26.67 32.93
N PRO A 21 -57.70 -25.89 32.20
CA PRO A 21 -56.52 -25.28 32.78
C PRO A 21 -56.94 -24.36 33.94
N PRO A 22 -56.15 -24.28 35.02
CA PRO A 22 -56.47 -23.40 36.14
C PRO A 22 -56.57 -21.95 35.65
N GLU A 23 -57.65 -21.27 36.02
CA GLU A 23 -57.86 -19.86 35.73
C GLU A 23 -56.74 -19.07 36.42
N ALA A 24 -55.85 -18.47 35.63
CA ALA A 24 -54.68 -17.78 36.16
C ALA A 24 -55.11 -16.54 36.95
N ASP A 25 -54.65 -16.43 38.20
CA ASP A 25 -54.94 -15.31 39.08
C ASP A 25 -54.52 -13.98 38.40
N PRO A 26 -55.43 -13.00 38.24
CA PRO A 26 -55.13 -11.74 37.56
C PRO A 26 -53.99 -10.95 38.21
N VAL A 27 -53.70 -11.19 39.50
CA VAL A 27 -52.56 -10.59 40.21
C VAL A 27 -51.24 -11.20 39.74
N GLN A 28 -51.18 -12.53 39.57
CA GLN A 28 -50.00 -13.24 39.06
C GLN A 28 -49.64 -12.79 37.64
N LEU A 29 -50.64 -12.58 36.77
CA LEU A 29 -50.43 -12.06 35.42
C LEU A 29 -49.77 -10.67 35.40
N LYS A 30 -50.21 -9.76 36.28
CA LYS A 30 -49.60 -8.43 36.40
C LYS A 30 -48.18 -8.47 36.97
N LEU A 31 -47.92 -9.34 37.94
CA LEU A 31 -46.56 -9.53 38.47
C LEU A 31 -45.61 -10.08 37.40
N ASN A 32 -46.06 -11.07 36.62
CA ASN A 32 -45.28 -11.61 35.51
C ASN A 32 -44.99 -10.56 34.42
N ASP A 33 -45.93 -9.65 34.11
CA ASP A 33 -45.69 -8.53 33.20
C ASP A 33 -44.66 -7.53 33.76
N LEU A 34 -44.77 -7.20 35.06
CA LEU A 34 -43.83 -6.31 35.73
C LEU A 34 -42.41 -6.90 35.77
N ASP A 35 -42.27 -8.20 36.05
CA ASP A 35 -40.98 -8.90 36.00
C ASP A 35 -40.39 -8.90 34.59
N ALA A 36 -41.21 -9.19 33.57
CA ALA A 36 -40.76 -9.14 32.17
C ALA A 36 -40.28 -7.73 31.76
N ARG A 37 -40.93 -6.68 32.27
CA ARG A 37 -40.53 -5.28 32.05
C ARG A 37 -39.26 -4.92 32.82
N LEU A 38 -39.12 -5.37 34.06
CA LEU A 38 -37.90 -5.21 34.85
C LEU A 38 -36.70 -5.86 34.18
N THR A 39 -36.82 -7.13 33.76
CA THR A 39 -35.74 -7.82 33.04
C THR A 39 -35.37 -7.12 31.73
N ARG A 40 -36.36 -6.52 31.03
CA ARG A 40 -36.09 -5.71 29.83
C ARG A 40 -35.31 -4.43 30.17
N ILE A 41 -35.69 -3.74 31.23
CA ILE A 41 -34.99 -2.52 31.70
C ILE A 41 -33.58 -2.85 32.16
N GLU A 42 -33.40 -3.90 32.95
CA GLU A 42 -32.08 -4.39 33.39
C GLU A 42 -31.17 -4.69 32.20
N ARG A 43 -31.69 -5.35 31.16
CA ARG A 43 -30.94 -5.60 29.93
C ARG A 43 -30.58 -4.32 29.18
N ILE A 44 -31.49 -3.36 29.10
CA ILE A 44 -31.21 -2.05 28.46
C ILE A 44 -30.12 -1.32 29.25
N VAL A 45 -30.21 -1.29 30.59
CA VAL A 45 -29.20 -0.65 31.45
C VAL A 45 -27.85 -1.35 31.32
N ALA A 46 -27.81 -2.68 31.29
CA ALA A 46 -26.58 -3.44 31.04
C ALA A 46 -25.96 -3.10 29.67
N ASN A 47 -26.79 -3.01 28.61
CA ASN A 47 -26.31 -2.60 27.29
C ASN A 47 -25.79 -1.16 27.27
N GLN A 48 -26.36 -0.24 28.06
CA GLN A 48 -25.88 1.15 28.14
C GLN A 48 -24.47 1.23 28.75
N VAL A 49 -24.15 0.38 29.73
CA VAL A 49 -22.80 0.30 30.31
C VAL A 49 -21.80 -0.21 29.26
N GLU A 50 -22.17 -1.21 28.47
CA GLU A 50 -21.32 -1.71 27.39
C GLU A 50 -21.06 -0.64 26.32
N VAL A 51 -22.09 0.10 25.92
CA VAL A 51 -21.95 1.20 24.95
C VAL A 51 -21.05 2.31 25.48
N ALA A 52 -21.16 2.66 26.76
CA ALA A 52 -20.29 3.63 27.40
C ALA A 52 -18.82 3.16 27.41
N GLN A 53 -18.57 1.90 27.75
CA GLN A 53 -17.22 1.32 27.71
C GLN A 53 -16.63 1.33 26.30
N ARG A 54 -17.42 0.98 25.28
CA ARG A 54 -17.00 1.06 23.87
C ARG A 54 -16.68 2.49 23.46
N LEU A 55 -17.44 3.48 23.93
CA LEU A 55 -17.18 4.88 23.63
C LEU A 55 -15.86 5.34 24.24
N ASP A 56 -15.58 4.96 25.49
CA ASP A 56 -14.31 5.27 26.15
C ASP A 56 -13.12 4.62 25.44
N GLU A 57 -13.27 3.38 24.99
CA GLU A 57 -12.26 2.67 24.19
C GLU A 57 -11.98 3.38 22.87
N VAL A 58 -13.02 3.74 22.11
CA VAL A 58 -12.89 4.50 20.85
C VAL A 58 -12.22 5.85 21.10
N GLN A 59 -12.61 6.58 22.15
CA GLN A 59 -11.98 7.85 22.49
C GLN A 59 -10.49 7.68 22.84
N SER A 60 -10.13 6.60 23.52
CA SER A 60 -8.73 6.29 23.85
C SER A 60 -7.92 5.96 22.59
N ALA A 61 -8.49 5.19 21.67
CA ALA A 61 -7.88 4.85 20.39
C ALA A 61 -7.67 6.11 19.53
N VAL A 62 -8.64 7.03 19.49
CA VAL A 62 -8.50 8.30 18.77
C VAL A 62 -7.37 9.16 19.34
N ARG A 63 -7.21 9.23 20.67
CA ARG A 63 -6.07 9.93 21.28
C ARG A 63 -4.74 9.29 20.92
N GLN A 64 -4.67 7.95 20.95
CA GLN A 64 -3.47 7.21 20.59
C GLN A 64 -3.10 7.37 19.10
N LEU A 65 -4.09 7.34 18.21
CA LEU A 65 -3.88 7.54 16.78
C LEU A 65 -3.37 8.95 16.47
N ARG A 66 -3.88 9.97 17.15
CA ARG A 66 -3.35 11.35 17.03
C ARG A 66 -1.89 11.43 17.45
N GLY A 67 -1.53 10.85 18.59
CA GLY A 67 -0.13 10.81 19.03
C GLY A 67 0.79 10.09 18.03
N ARG A 68 0.33 8.98 17.43
CA ARG A 68 1.09 8.29 16.37
C ARG A 68 1.23 9.12 15.09
N LEU A 69 0.21 9.91 14.73
CA LEU A 69 0.29 10.81 13.58
C LEU A 69 1.32 11.92 13.83
N GLU A 70 1.32 12.52 15.01
CA GLU A 70 2.29 13.53 15.42
C GLU A 70 3.72 12.98 15.40
N GLU A 71 3.93 11.76 15.89
CA GLU A 71 5.22 11.08 15.86
C GLU A 71 5.70 10.78 14.43
N LEU A 72 4.80 10.28 13.57
CA LEU A 72 5.10 10.02 12.16
C LEU A 72 5.40 11.31 11.38
N GLU A 73 4.66 12.38 11.63
CA GLU A 73 4.87 13.68 11.02
C GLU A 73 6.24 14.26 11.40
N HIS A 74 6.57 14.26 12.69
CA HIS A 74 7.90 14.64 13.16
C HIS A 74 9.03 13.78 12.55
N GLY A 75 8.81 12.46 12.45
CA GLY A 75 9.77 11.55 11.80
C GLY A 75 9.99 11.88 10.32
N ASN A 76 8.92 12.18 9.60
CA ASN A 76 8.97 12.58 8.19
C ASN A 76 9.72 13.91 8.01
N GLU A 77 9.43 14.91 8.84
CA GLU A 77 10.13 16.18 8.81
C GLU A 77 11.62 16.03 9.11
N ALA A 78 11.98 15.23 10.11
CA ALA A 78 13.36 14.96 10.47
C ALA A 78 14.11 14.31 9.30
N LEU A 79 13.50 13.31 8.65
CA LEU A 79 14.08 12.63 7.50
C LEU A 79 14.27 13.59 6.31
N ALA A 80 13.28 14.45 6.03
CA ALA A 80 13.37 15.45 4.97
C ALA A 80 14.47 16.50 5.23
N ARG A 81 14.68 16.90 6.50
CA ARG A 81 15.79 17.78 6.89
C ARG A 81 17.13 17.08 6.68
N GLN A 82 17.29 15.84 7.17
CA GLN A 82 18.50 15.05 6.98
C GLN A 82 18.85 14.88 5.49
N GLN A 83 17.86 14.61 4.65
CA GLN A 83 18.06 14.46 3.21
C GLN A 83 18.60 15.75 2.58
N ARG A 84 18.02 16.92 2.93
CA ARG A 84 18.48 18.22 2.43
C ARG A 84 19.91 18.54 2.87
N ASP A 85 20.26 18.23 4.12
CA ASP A 85 21.60 18.47 4.65
C ASP A 85 22.63 17.59 3.92
N LEU A 86 22.32 16.31 3.68
CA LEU A 86 23.14 15.40 2.89
C LEU A 86 23.36 15.91 1.46
N TYR A 87 22.31 16.38 0.79
CA TYR A 87 22.44 16.95 -0.56
C TYR A 87 23.27 18.23 -0.57
N ALA A 88 23.12 19.11 0.43
CA ALA A 88 23.92 20.32 0.55
C ALA A 88 25.41 20.02 0.80
N ASP A 89 25.73 18.98 1.58
CA ASP A 89 27.13 18.54 1.76
C ASP A 89 27.71 17.95 0.47
N LEU A 90 26.93 17.13 -0.24
CA LEU A 90 27.33 16.58 -1.55
C LEU A 90 27.61 17.69 -2.56
N ASP A 91 26.77 18.72 -2.63
CA ASP A 91 26.97 19.87 -3.52
C ASP A 91 28.24 20.65 -3.16
N LYS A 92 28.49 20.91 -1.87
CA LYS A 92 29.73 21.55 -1.41
C LYS A 92 30.97 20.74 -1.77
N ARG A 93 30.93 19.41 -1.59
CA ARG A 93 32.05 18.53 -1.94
C ARG A 93 32.26 18.48 -3.45
N LEU A 94 31.20 18.45 -4.24
CA LEU A 94 31.27 18.48 -5.69
C LEU A 94 31.86 19.80 -6.17
N ALA A 95 31.41 20.93 -5.64
CA ALA A 95 31.95 22.25 -5.93
C ALA A 95 33.44 22.37 -5.55
N ALA A 96 33.84 21.81 -4.40
CA ALA A 96 35.23 21.76 -3.98
C ALA A 96 36.08 20.87 -4.90
N ALA A 97 35.57 19.71 -5.31
CA ALA A 97 36.23 18.80 -6.24
C ALA A 97 36.36 19.42 -7.65
N SER A 98 35.32 20.12 -8.14
CA SER A 98 35.38 20.83 -9.42
C SER A 98 36.27 22.06 -9.37
N GLY A 99 36.32 22.77 -8.24
CA GLY A 99 37.25 23.89 -8.02
C GLY A 99 38.71 23.44 -7.95
N ALA A 100 38.98 22.28 -7.36
CA ALA A 100 40.32 21.67 -7.34
C ALA A 100 40.73 21.17 -8.74
N ALA A 101 39.79 20.66 -9.54
CA ALA A 101 40.04 20.28 -10.94
C ALA A 101 40.24 21.50 -11.87
N GLY A 102 39.60 22.63 -11.56
CA GLY A 102 39.77 23.90 -12.29
C GLY A 102 40.99 24.73 -11.89
N GLY A 103 41.64 24.40 -10.76
CA GLY A 103 42.82 25.10 -10.23
C GLY A 103 44.17 24.58 -10.73
N ALA A 104 44.19 23.51 -11.54
CA ALA A 104 45.41 22.91 -12.08
C ALA A 104 45.61 23.16 -13.59
N ALA A 105 45.02 24.25 -14.13
CA ALA A 105 45.23 24.66 -15.52
C ALA A 105 45.23 26.19 -15.66
N THR A 106 46.18 26.86 -14.99
CA THR A 106 46.57 28.23 -15.36
C THR A 106 48.08 28.27 -15.56
N GLY A 107 48.53 27.64 -16.65
CA GLY A 107 49.85 27.80 -17.23
C GLY A 107 49.69 28.23 -18.68
N SER A 108 50.15 29.44 -19.00
CA SER A 108 50.16 30.08 -20.31
C SER A 108 50.49 29.16 -21.49
N ALA A 109 49.73 29.30 -22.57
CA ALA A 109 50.28 29.51 -23.91
C ALA A 109 49.18 29.97 -24.88
N THR A 110 49.31 31.21 -25.35
CA THR A 110 48.66 31.73 -26.55
C THR A 110 49.18 30.99 -27.78
N GLY A 111 48.31 30.55 -28.67
CA GLY A 111 48.68 29.86 -29.90
C GLY A 111 47.46 29.49 -30.74
N GLU A 112 47.03 30.46 -31.53
CA GLU A 112 45.95 30.41 -32.50
C GLU A 112 46.30 29.54 -33.72
N THR A 113 45.47 28.56 -34.09
CA THR A 113 45.14 28.24 -35.50
C THR A 113 43.87 27.38 -35.58
N ALA A 114 42.96 27.76 -36.46
CA ALA A 114 41.75 27.04 -36.83
C ALA A 114 42.04 25.86 -37.77
N ALA A 115 41.24 24.78 -37.68
CA ALA A 115 40.38 24.26 -38.77
C ALA A 115 39.91 22.81 -38.54
N GLN A 116 38.59 22.66 -38.63
CA GLN A 116 37.81 21.56 -39.22
C GLN A 116 38.21 20.08 -39.03
N GLY A 117 37.21 19.32 -38.55
CA GLY A 117 36.64 18.25 -39.36
C GLY A 117 36.61 16.87 -38.72
N GLY A 118 35.42 16.27 -38.74
CA GLY A 118 35.31 14.82 -38.94
C GLY A 118 34.86 14.04 -37.72
N ALA A 119 33.58 13.67 -37.76
CA ALA A 119 32.94 12.67 -36.93
C ALA A 119 33.79 11.39 -36.78
N THR A 120 33.98 10.96 -35.53
CA THR A 120 34.40 9.60 -35.20
C THR A 120 33.19 8.81 -34.73
N THR A 121 33.03 7.67 -35.39
CA THR A 121 32.15 6.53 -35.19
C THR A 121 31.89 6.19 -33.71
N PRO A 122 30.65 5.85 -33.30
CA PRO A 122 30.41 5.17 -32.04
C PRO A 122 30.83 3.71 -32.18
N GLY A 123 31.96 3.36 -31.60
CA GLY A 123 32.47 2.01 -31.58
C GLY A 123 33.48 1.84 -30.48
N GLU A 124 33.03 1.82 -29.23
CA GLU A 124 33.73 1.06 -28.19
C GLU A 124 32.79 0.70 -27.05
N THR A 125 32.52 -0.60 -26.93
CA THR A 125 32.27 -1.24 -25.65
C THR A 125 33.62 -1.40 -24.95
N PRO A 126 33.75 -0.96 -23.70
CA PRO A 126 34.46 -1.74 -22.70
C PRO A 126 33.41 -2.23 -21.69
N GLY A 127 33.31 -3.51 -21.38
CA GLY A 127 34.40 -4.26 -20.76
C GLY A 127 34.12 -4.26 -19.26
N ALA A 128 33.88 -5.45 -18.72
CA ALA A 128 33.29 -5.70 -17.41
C ALA A 128 34.05 -5.11 -16.20
N ALA A 129 33.25 -4.88 -15.15
CA ALA A 129 33.60 -4.94 -13.74
C ALA A 129 34.45 -3.81 -13.13
N ALA A 130 33.76 -2.73 -12.71
CA ALA A 130 34.03 -2.01 -11.47
C ALA A 130 32.75 -1.30 -11.00
N GLY A 131 32.11 -1.82 -9.95
CA GLY A 131 31.07 -1.14 -9.14
C GLY A 131 29.95 -0.41 -9.91
N ASN A 132 28.92 -1.13 -10.36
CA ASN A 132 27.71 -0.55 -10.96
C ASN A 132 26.84 0.17 -9.91
N ALA A 133 27.35 1.24 -9.32
CA ALA A 133 26.50 2.24 -8.69
C ALA A 133 25.93 3.14 -9.81
N PRO A 134 24.65 3.52 -9.77
CA PRO A 134 24.10 4.47 -10.72
C PRO A 134 24.90 5.77 -10.64
N SER A 135 25.14 6.42 -11.79
CA SER A 135 25.72 7.77 -11.77
C SER A 135 24.81 8.74 -11.01
N SER A 136 25.37 9.83 -10.46
CA SER A 136 24.58 10.83 -9.74
C SER A 136 23.46 11.42 -10.61
N VAL A 137 23.69 11.52 -11.93
CA VAL A 137 22.70 11.98 -12.91
C VAL A 137 21.58 10.95 -13.08
N GLU A 138 21.92 9.68 -13.30
CA GLU A 138 20.91 8.61 -13.37
C GLU A 138 20.03 8.60 -12.13
N GLN A 139 20.64 8.67 -10.95
CA GLN A 139 19.91 8.64 -9.70
C GLN A 139 19.01 9.86 -9.54
N ALA A 140 19.43 11.05 -9.97
CA ALA A 140 18.61 12.25 -9.95
C ALA A 140 17.38 12.13 -10.88
N VAL A 141 17.58 11.69 -12.12
CA VAL A 141 16.50 11.52 -13.11
C VAL A 141 15.50 10.46 -12.64
N TYR A 142 16.00 9.33 -12.13
CA TYR A 142 15.15 8.29 -11.54
C TYR A 142 14.34 8.83 -10.35
N THR A 143 14.98 9.56 -9.44
CA THR A 143 14.33 10.10 -8.24
C THR A 143 13.25 11.10 -8.62
N GLN A 144 13.47 11.95 -9.62
CA GLN A 144 12.46 12.88 -10.11
C GLN A 144 11.19 12.17 -10.59
N ALA A 145 11.32 11.10 -11.39
CA ALA A 145 10.18 10.31 -11.85
C ALA A 145 9.47 9.60 -10.69
N PHE A 146 10.24 9.10 -9.72
CA PHE A 146 9.72 8.45 -8.53
C PHE A 146 9.01 9.41 -7.57
N ASP A 147 9.49 10.65 -7.42
CA ASP A 147 8.82 11.68 -6.64
C ASP A 147 7.47 12.08 -7.27
N ALA A 148 7.40 12.15 -8.61
CA ALA A 148 6.14 12.36 -9.32
C ALA A 148 5.14 11.22 -9.06
N LEU A 149 5.60 9.97 -9.01
CA LEU A 149 4.77 8.81 -8.67
C LEU A 149 4.20 8.94 -7.26
N LYS A 150 5.05 9.24 -6.27
CA LYS A 150 4.63 9.45 -4.86
C LYS A 150 3.65 10.62 -4.71
N ALA A 151 3.80 11.65 -5.53
CA ALA A 151 2.92 12.82 -5.54
C ALA A 151 1.57 12.56 -6.24
N GLY A 152 1.33 11.36 -6.77
CA GLY A 152 0.11 11.03 -7.52
C GLY A 152 0.10 11.58 -8.96
N SER A 153 1.20 12.19 -9.42
CA SER A 153 1.34 12.70 -10.78
C SER A 153 1.72 11.57 -11.74
N TYR A 154 0.82 10.61 -11.95
CA TYR A 154 1.12 9.36 -12.64
C TYR A 154 1.54 9.54 -14.10
N SER A 155 0.92 10.46 -14.84
CA SER A 155 1.30 10.76 -16.22
C SER A 155 2.74 11.30 -16.35
N VAL A 156 3.15 12.14 -15.39
CA VAL A 156 4.52 12.66 -15.30
C VAL A 156 5.49 11.55 -14.92
N ALA A 157 5.13 10.70 -13.96
CA ALA A 157 5.93 9.56 -13.56
C ALA A 157 6.14 8.56 -14.72
N ILE A 158 5.07 8.23 -15.45
CA ILE A 158 5.12 7.35 -16.64
C ILE A 158 6.10 7.92 -17.66
N THR A 159 6.01 9.21 -17.97
CA THR A 159 6.91 9.87 -18.92
C THR A 159 8.35 9.82 -18.43
N GLY A 160 8.60 10.22 -17.17
CA GLY A 160 9.93 10.23 -16.58
C GLY A 160 10.59 8.85 -16.53
N PHE A 161 9.85 7.79 -16.18
CA PHE A 161 10.39 6.43 -16.20
C PHE A 161 10.66 5.92 -17.62
N LYS A 162 9.81 6.23 -18.60
CA LYS A 162 10.08 5.88 -20.01
C LYS A 162 11.35 6.57 -20.51
N ASP A 163 11.50 7.84 -20.21
CA ASP A 163 12.68 8.62 -20.61
C ASP A 163 13.95 8.09 -19.93
N PHE A 164 13.86 7.75 -18.65
CA PHE A 164 14.95 7.10 -17.92
C PHE A 164 15.38 5.78 -18.57
N LEU A 165 14.42 4.92 -18.91
CA LEU A 165 14.68 3.62 -19.54
C LEU A 165 15.22 3.73 -20.96
N GLY A 166 14.82 4.77 -21.70
CA GLY A 166 15.35 5.07 -23.03
C GLY A 166 16.76 5.64 -22.99
N THR A 167 17.04 6.52 -22.01
CA THR A 167 18.32 7.23 -21.88
C THR A 167 19.38 6.37 -21.18
N TYR A 168 18.99 5.60 -20.17
CA TYR A 168 19.87 4.80 -19.33
C TYR A 168 19.49 3.31 -19.32
N PRO A 169 19.42 2.63 -20.49
CA PRO A 169 18.93 1.26 -20.60
C PRO A 169 19.81 0.20 -19.90
N ALA A 170 21.07 0.55 -19.59
CA ALA A 170 22.04 -0.28 -18.90
C ALA A 170 22.25 0.12 -17.42
N SER A 171 21.48 1.11 -16.93
CA SER A 171 21.60 1.56 -15.54
C SER A 171 21.28 0.41 -14.57
N PRO A 172 21.97 0.31 -13.43
CA PRO A 172 21.56 -0.58 -12.35
C PRO A 172 20.16 -0.27 -11.81
N LEU A 173 19.62 0.93 -12.06
CA LEU A 173 18.25 1.31 -11.71
C LEU A 173 17.23 0.98 -12.79
N ALA A 174 17.65 0.52 -13.98
CA ALA A 174 16.74 0.28 -15.12
C ALA A 174 15.68 -0.77 -14.81
N GLU A 175 16.03 -1.85 -14.11
CA GLU A 175 15.05 -2.86 -13.68
C GLU A 175 13.99 -2.27 -12.75
N ASN A 176 14.43 -1.49 -11.74
CA ASN A 176 13.51 -0.81 -10.82
C ASN A 176 12.64 0.22 -11.55
N ALA A 177 13.21 1.00 -12.46
CA ALA A 177 12.47 1.97 -13.26
C ALA A 177 11.40 1.29 -14.12
N GLN A 178 11.70 0.11 -14.69
CA GLN A 178 10.73 -0.67 -15.45
C GLN A 178 9.59 -1.18 -14.55
N TYR A 179 9.90 -1.65 -13.34
CA TYR A 179 8.89 -2.04 -12.37
C TYR A 179 7.97 -0.87 -12.00
N TRP A 180 8.55 0.29 -11.64
CA TRP A 180 7.77 1.46 -11.27
C TRP A 180 7.00 2.08 -12.42
N LEU A 181 7.46 1.92 -13.66
CA LEU A 181 6.66 2.25 -14.84
C LEU A 181 5.40 1.39 -14.92
N GLY A 182 5.52 0.08 -14.66
CA GLY A 182 4.35 -0.81 -14.58
C GLY A 182 3.38 -0.41 -13.48
N GLU A 183 3.90 -0.11 -12.30
CA GLU A 183 3.10 0.37 -11.16
C GLU A 183 2.40 1.69 -11.50
N ALA A 184 3.12 2.65 -12.11
CA ALA A 184 2.59 3.94 -12.51
C ALA A 184 1.44 3.80 -13.53
N TYR A 185 1.56 2.88 -14.50
CA TYR A 185 0.46 2.55 -15.40
C TYR A 185 -0.72 1.92 -14.67
N TYR A 186 -0.46 1.00 -13.73
CA TYR A 186 -1.49 0.30 -12.98
C TYR A 186 -2.34 1.26 -12.14
N VAL A 187 -1.70 2.16 -11.38
CA VAL A 187 -2.41 3.16 -10.57
C VAL A 187 -3.08 4.24 -11.43
N ASN A 188 -2.61 4.44 -12.66
CA ASN A 188 -3.25 5.29 -13.66
C ASN A 188 -4.38 4.57 -14.44
N HIS A 189 -4.74 3.34 -14.05
CA HIS A 189 -5.76 2.49 -14.68
C HIS A 189 -5.47 2.06 -16.12
N ASP A 190 -4.24 2.19 -16.59
CA ASP A 190 -3.78 1.68 -17.89
C ASP A 190 -3.23 0.26 -17.74
N TYR A 191 -4.15 -0.68 -17.54
CA TYR A 191 -3.80 -2.07 -17.21
C TYR A 191 -3.10 -2.81 -18.36
N GLU A 192 -3.39 -2.44 -19.61
CA GLU A 192 -2.74 -3.04 -20.77
C GLU A 192 -1.26 -2.65 -20.83
N ALA A 193 -0.97 -1.34 -20.68
CA ALA A 193 0.40 -0.86 -20.62
C ALA A 193 1.14 -1.39 -19.38
N ALA A 194 0.47 -1.48 -18.23
CA ALA A 194 1.04 -2.05 -17.01
C ALA A 194 1.46 -3.52 -17.21
N ALA A 195 0.58 -4.34 -17.78
CA ALA A 195 0.89 -5.74 -18.08
C ALA A 195 2.04 -5.89 -19.09
N GLY A 196 2.16 -4.97 -20.06
CA GLY A 196 3.31 -4.89 -20.95
C GLY A 196 4.61 -4.55 -20.20
N ALA A 197 4.56 -3.56 -19.32
CA ALA A 197 5.71 -3.10 -18.55
C ALA A 197 6.22 -4.16 -17.57
N PHE A 198 5.33 -4.86 -16.86
CA PHE A 198 5.72 -5.95 -15.94
C PHE A 198 6.28 -7.17 -16.68
N ARG A 199 5.69 -7.56 -17.82
CA ARG A 199 6.25 -8.63 -18.66
C ARG A 199 7.66 -8.30 -19.16
N ALA A 200 7.93 -7.03 -19.45
CA ALA A 200 9.27 -6.59 -19.84
C ALA A 200 10.30 -6.78 -18.72
N VAL A 201 9.90 -6.62 -17.45
CA VAL A 201 10.77 -6.94 -16.30
C VAL A 201 11.19 -8.41 -16.35
N LEU A 202 10.21 -9.32 -16.44
CA LEU A 202 10.45 -10.77 -16.49
C LEU A 202 11.30 -11.20 -17.68
N LYS A 203 11.12 -10.57 -18.84
CA LYS A 203 11.84 -10.92 -20.06
C LYS A 203 13.29 -10.42 -20.07
N LYS A 204 13.52 -9.21 -19.55
CA LYS A 204 14.82 -8.52 -19.64
C LYS A 204 15.68 -8.73 -18.39
N TRP A 205 15.04 -8.99 -17.24
CA TRP A 205 15.68 -9.27 -15.95
C TRP A 205 15.03 -10.50 -15.30
N PRO A 206 15.30 -11.72 -15.82
CA PRO A 206 14.65 -12.95 -15.35
C PRO A 206 15.01 -13.33 -13.90
N ASP A 207 16.16 -12.90 -13.39
CA ASP A 207 16.59 -13.11 -12.00
C ASP A 207 16.08 -12.03 -11.02
N SER A 208 15.17 -11.15 -11.47
CA SER A 208 14.62 -10.08 -10.65
C SER A 208 13.83 -10.63 -9.45
N ARG A 209 14.22 -10.23 -8.23
CA ARG A 209 13.45 -10.47 -6.98
C ARG A 209 12.07 -9.78 -6.96
N LYS A 210 11.73 -9.01 -8.00
CA LYS A 210 10.45 -8.30 -8.16
C LYS A 210 9.54 -8.94 -9.22
N ALA A 211 9.89 -10.12 -9.74
CA ALA A 211 8.96 -10.95 -10.47
C ALA A 211 7.75 -11.28 -9.56
N PRO A 212 6.50 -10.98 -9.97
CA PRO A 212 5.34 -11.44 -9.22
C PRO A 212 5.23 -12.97 -9.33
N ASP A 213 4.99 -13.64 -8.20
CA ASP A 213 4.62 -15.07 -8.13
C ASP A 213 3.30 -15.35 -8.86
#